data_AF-A0A2E8M9E5-F1
#
_entry.id   AF-A0A2E8M9E5-F1
#
_cell.length_a   1.000
_cell.length_b   1.000
_cell.length_c   1.000
_cell.angle_alpha   90.00
_cell.angle_beta   90.00
_cell.angle_gamma   90.00
#
_symmetry.space_group_name_H-M   'P 1'
#
loop_
_entity.id
_entity.type
_entity.pdbx_description
1 polymer ?
#
loop_
_entity_poly.entity_id
_entity_poly.type
_entity_poly.pdbx_seq_one_letter_code
_entity_poly.pdbx_strand_id
1 'polypeptide(L)' 'MSERPRKFKAEPYEWHEIIEVEVIGLSNLGAGIAKPNDWVVFIPFALPGEKIRAKVWRNE' A
#
# COMPACT_ATOMS: atom_id res chain seq x y z
N MET A 1 18.80 4.36 -9.49
CA MET A 1 18.08 3.54 -8.48
C MET A 1 17.88 4.43 -7.27
N SER A 2 16.63 4.77 -6.91
CA SER A 2 16.37 5.56 -5.69
C SER A 2 16.73 4.74 -4.47
N GLU A 3 17.63 5.26 -3.63
CA GLU A 3 17.97 4.63 -2.35
C GLU A 3 16.74 4.56 -1.44
N ARG A 4 16.67 3.52 -0.61
CA ARG A 4 15.60 3.33 0.37
C ARG A 4 15.65 4.45 1.43
N PRO A 5 14.52 5.06 1.82
CA PRO A 5 14.50 6.03 2.92
C PRO A 5 15.02 5.44 4.23
N ARG A 6 15.79 6.21 5.01
CA ARG A 6 16.43 5.73 6.26
C ARG A 6 15.47 5.12 7.28
N LYS A 7 14.22 5.60 7.34
CA LYS A 7 13.20 5.13 8.29
C LYS A 7 12.29 4.03 7.74
N PHE A 8 12.56 3.54 6.53
CA PHE A 8 11.69 2.55 5.91
C PHE A 8 11.83 1.18 6.58
N LYS A 9 10.73 0.64 7.12
CA LYS A 9 10.63 -0.73 7.62
C LYS A 9 10.27 -1.66 6.45
N ALA A 10 11.06 -2.69 6.23
CA ALA A 10 10.85 -3.61 5.10
C ALA A 10 9.87 -4.74 5.37
N GLU A 11 9.49 -4.94 6.63
CA GLU A 11 8.47 -5.91 7.00
C GLU A 11 7.10 -5.22 7.06
N PRO A 12 6.07 -5.74 6.38
CA PRO A 12 6.06 -6.99 5.58
C PRO A 12 6.42 -6.80 4.09
N TYR A 13 6.56 -5.55 3.61
CA TYR A 13 6.76 -5.24 2.19
C TYR A 13 8.06 -4.47 1.93
N GLU A 14 8.78 -4.90 0.90
CA GLU A 14 10.05 -4.31 0.49
C GLU A 14 9.86 -2.94 -0.19
N TRP A 15 10.94 -2.14 -0.21
CA TRP A 15 10.93 -0.84 -0.90
C TRP A 15 10.62 -1.00 -2.39
N HIS A 16 9.60 -0.29 -2.88
CA HIS A 16 9.08 -0.40 -4.24
C HIS A 16 8.56 -1.78 -4.65
N GLU A 17 8.29 -2.67 -3.69
CA GLU A 17 7.54 -3.89 -3.98
C GLU A 17 6.21 -3.55 -4.65
N ILE A 18 5.82 -4.35 -5.64
CA ILE A 18 4.52 -4.25 -6.29
C ILE A 18 3.63 -5.31 -5.65
N ILE A 19 2.54 -4.87 -5.03
CA ILE A 19 1.54 -5.75 -4.45
C ILE A 19 0.27 -5.73 -5.30
N GLU A 20 -0.35 -6.89 -5.46
CA GLU A 20 -1.65 -7.06 -6.10
C GLU A 20 -2.71 -7.19 -5.02
N VAL A 21 -3.67 -6.27 -5.01
CA VAL A 21 -4.67 -6.17 -3.94
C VAL A 21 -6.03 -5.79 -4.48
N GLU A 22 -7.06 -6.18 -3.73
CA GLU A 22 -8.41 -5.66 -3.87
C GLU A 22 -8.64 -4.55 -2.83
N VAL A 23 -9.17 -3.42 -3.29
CA VAL A 23 -9.54 -2.30 -2.41
C VAL A 23 -10.88 -2.61 -1.77
N ILE A 24 -10.92 -2.73 -0.45
CA ILE A 24 -12.12 -3.15 0.30
C ILE A 24 -12.89 -1.99 0.93
N GLY A 25 -12.35 -0.78 0.88
CA GLY A 25 -12.96 0.38 1.53
C GLY A 25 -12.17 1.66 1.33
N LEU A 26 -12.63 2.72 1.97
CA LEU A 26 -11.98 4.03 2.00
C LEU A 26 -11.71 4.44 3.45
N SER A 27 -10.62 5.17 3.65
CA SER A 27 -10.37 5.90 4.90
C SER A 27 -11.18 7.19 4.95
N ASN A 28 -11.25 7.84 6.11
CA ASN A 28 -11.93 9.13 6.26
C ASN A 28 -11.34 10.24 5.35
N LEU A 29 -10.08 10.12 4.95
CA LEU A 29 -9.42 11.06 4.04
C LEU A 29 -9.55 10.64 2.56
N GLY A 30 -10.34 9.60 2.27
CA GLY A 30 -10.61 9.12 0.90
C GLY A 30 -9.51 8.26 0.28
N ALA A 31 -8.53 7.79 1.05
CA ALA A 31 -7.56 6.81 0.55
C ALA A 31 -8.18 5.41 0.53
N GLY A 32 -7.93 4.65 -0.54
CA GLY A 32 -8.27 3.23 -0.63
C GLY A 32 -7.62 2.43 0.50
N ILE A 33 -8.35 1.44 1.00
CA ILE A 33 -7.87 0.51 2.03
C ILE A 33 -7.84 -0.89 1.43
N ALA A 34 -6.70 -1.56 1.56
CA ALA A 34 -6.56 -3.00 1.31
C ALA A 34 -6.02 -3.71 2.56
N LYS A 35 -6.30 -5.02 2.68
CA LYS A 35 -5.84 -5.85 3.80
C LYS A 35 -5.09 -7.13 3.39
N PRO A 36 -3.99 -7.04 2.63
CA PRO A 36 -3.17 -8.21 2.32
C PRO A 36 -2.44 -8.74 3.56
N ASN A 37 -2.55 -10.04 3.82
CA ASN A 37 -1.81 -10.76 4.89
C ASN A 37 -1.92 -10.11 6.28
N ASP A 38 -3.13 -9.66 6.67
CA ASP A 38 -3.43 -8.98 7.94
C ASP A 38 -2.79 -7.57 8.11
N TRP A 39 -2.18 -7.01 7.08
CA TRP A 39 -1.66 -5.65 7.09
C TRP A 39 -2.62 -4.67 6.44
N VAL A 40 -2.77 -3.48 7.02
CA VAL A 40 -3.57 -2.40 6.42
C VAL A 40 -2.68 -1.56 5.51
N VAL A 41 -3.04 -1.49 4.22
CA VAL A 41 -2.35 -0.66 3.23
C VAL A 41 -3.26 0.49 2.80
N PHE A 42 -2.74 1.71 2.87
CA PHE A 42 -3.40 2.91 2.36
C PHE A 42 -2.95 3.19 0.93
N ILE A 43 -3.91 3.37 0.03
CA ILE A 43 -3.67 3.47 -1.41
C ILE A 43 -4.40 4.71 -1.94
N PRO A 44 -3.68 5.82 -2.19
CA PRO A 44 -4.28 7.00 -2.81
C PRO A 44 -4.84 6.67 -4.20
N PHE A 45 -5.93 7.35 -4.58
CA PHE A 45 -6.54 7.25 -5.90
C PHE A 45 -7.07 5.85 -6.27
N ALA A 46 -7.52 5.09 -5.26
CA ALA A 46 -8.09 3.76 -5.46
C ALA A 46 -9.45 3.65 -4.75
N LEU A 47 -10.46 3.10 -5.44
CA LEU A 47 -11.85 2.99 -4.99
C LEU A 47 -12.21 1.55 -4.62
N PRO A 48 -13.19 1.35 -3.71
CA PRO A 48 -13.64 0.01 -3.34
C PRO A 48 -14.11 -0.82 -4.53
N GLY A 49 -13.70 -2.09 -4.58
CA GLY A 49 -14.01 -3.04 -5.65
C GLY A 49 -12.97 -3.11 -6.77
N GLU A 50 -11.99 -2.19 -6.80
CA GLU A 50 -10.90 -2.25 -7.77
C GLU A 50 -9.87 -3.32 -7.41
N LYS A 51 -9.39 -4.05 -8.43
CA LYS A 51 -8.21 -4.92 -8.36
C LYS A 51 -7.05 -4.22 -9.01
N ILE A 52 -6.01 -3.92 -8.24
CA ILE A 52 -4.92 -3.03 -8.67
C ILE A 52 -3.55 -3.59 -8.36
N ARG A 53 -2.55 -3.02 -9.04
CA ARG A 53 -1.13 -3.18 -8.73
C ARG A 53 -0.63 -1.91 -8.07
N ALA A 54 -0.32 -1.97 -6.78
CA ALA A 54 0.17 -0.83 -6.00
C ALA A 54 1.67 -0.97 -5.73
N LYS A 55 2.41 0.14 -5.76
CA LYS A 55 3.85 0.18 -5.44
C LYS A 55 4.07 0.76 -4.05
N VAL A 56 4.87 0.10 -3.23
CA VAL A 56 5.16 0.53 -1.86
C VAL A 56 6.16 1.69 -1.84
N TRP A 57 5.73 2.84 -1.31
CA TRP A 57 6.54 4.07 -1.20
C TRP A 57 6.77 4.53 0.24
N ARG A 58 6.09 3.97 1.24
CA ARG A 58 6.19 4.35 2.65
C ARG A 58 5.84 3.17 3.56
N ASN A 59 6.65 2.97 4.60
CA ASN A 59 6.40 2.07 5.73
C ASN A 59 7.37 2.51 6.84
N GLU A 60 6.93 3.13 7.93
CA GLU A 60 7.80 3.74 8.95
C GLU A 60 7.47 3.33 10.39
#